data_AF-A0A553G8S1-F1
#
_entry.id   AF-A0A553G8S1-F1
#
_cell.length_a   1.000
_cell.length_b   1.000
_cell.length_c   1.000
_cell.angle_alpha   90.00
_cell.angle_beta   90.00
_cell.angle_gamma   90.00
#
_symmetry.space_group_name_H-M   'P 1'
#
loop_
_entity.id
_entity.type
_entity.pdbx_description
1 polymer ?
#
loop_
_entity_poly.entity_id
_entity_poly.type
_entity_poly.pdbx_seq_one_letter_code
_entity_poly.pdbx_strand_id
1 'polypeptide(L)'
;MFYGSSIIQDRFPVLEDKYLSPYVIENVIIDVKPHSHHDFDYIKEVLGKFSIRVMQLRFFGEFNFGLIVSVLTIFKAANIESIEVIVSDLFKHIQLQKIVKASNKLTSLYLFNSSRDRTLTQDQCIIVFVKESVMGSHSCGKVSHGNLTCNKSLFYEAQHINTCLNKKISIDSAGQVKNCPSMIQTFGRYDDVDFSKLINSDEYKLLWNITKDEISVCKDCEYRYMCTDCRVFLSEPSNIYSKPSKCSYNPYLGLWRGDDGWISSEDWLKEK
;
A
#
# COMPACT_ATOMS: atom_id res chain seq x y z
N MET A 1 6.67 4.24 -35.14
CA MET A 1 8.04 3.91 -35.57
C MET A 1 8.78 5.24 -35.76
N PHE A 2 9.65 5.63 -34.83
CA PHE A 2 10.43 6.86 -34.97
C PHE A 2 11.52 6.61 -36.01
N TYR A 3 11.38 7.20 -37.19
CA TYR A 3 12.40 7.17 -38.23
C TYR A 3 13.46 8.23 -37.90
N GLY A 4 14.45 7.85 -37.08
CA GLY A 4 15.64 8.65 -36.83
C GLY A 4 16.81 8.13 -37.65
N SER A 5 17.61 9.03 -38.24
CA SER A 5 18.92 8.63 -38.77
C SER A 5 19.82 8.14 -37.64
N SER A 6 20.80 7.28 -37.92
CA SER A 6 21.78 6.79 -36.93
C SER A 6 22.47 7.92 -36.14
N ILE A 7 22.49 9.14 -36.70
CA ILE A 7 23.06 10.36 -36.13
C ILE A 7 22.35 10.82 -34.84
N ILE A 8 21.05 10.54 -34.68
CA ILE A 8 20.32 10.95 -33.47
C ILE A 8 20.24 9.86 -32.41
N GLN A 9 20.70 8.64 -32.69
CA GLN A 9 20.64 7.51 -31.75
C GLN A 9 21.42 7.80 -30.46
N ASP A 10 22.57 8.46 -30.57
CA ASP A 10 23.38 8.89 -29.41
C ASP A 10 22.70 9.96 -28.55
N ARG A 11 21.64 10.61 -29.05
CA ARG A 11 20.84 11.60 -28.29
C ARG A 11 19.70 10.97 -27.50
N PHE A 12 19.43 9.68 -27.71
CA PHE A 12 18.42 8.93 -26.99
C PHE A 12 19.08 7.73 -26.31
N PRO A 13 19.93 7.97 -25.29
CA PRO A 13 20.55 6.89 -24.55
C PRO A 13 19.47 5.96 -23.97
N VAL A 14 19.80 4.67 -23.88
CA VAL A 14 18.94 3.69 -23.24
C VAL A 14 18.66 4.17 -21.82
N LEU A 15 17.39 4.16 -21.41
CA LEU A 15 17.02 4.53 -20.06
C LEU A 15 17.71 3.57 -19.08
N GLU A 16 18.37 4.12 -18.06
CA GLU A 16 18.96 3.29 -17.01
C GLU A 16 17.87 2.49 -16.32
N ASP A 17 18.03 1.17 -16.29
CA ASP A 17 17.13 0.26 -15.59
C ASP A 17 17.46 0.27 -14.09
N LYS A 18 16.99 1.31 -13.40
CA LYS A 18 17.22 1.51 -11.97
C LYS A 18 15.97 2.02 -11.28
N TYR A 19 15.57 1.33 -10.23
CA TYR A 19 14.61 1.87 -9.27
C TYR A 19 15.32 2.79 -8.27
N LEU A 20 14.91 4.06 -8.25
CA LEU A 20 15.39 5.06 -7.32
C LEU A 20 14.21 5.68 -6.59
N SER A 21 14.34 5.85 -5.27
CA SER A 21 13.34 6.54 -4.46
C SER A 21 14.07 7.30 -3.34
N PRO A 22 13.72 8.58 -3.13
CA PRO A 22 14.42 9.45 -2.17
C PRO A 22 14.05 9.13 -0.71
N TYR A 23 13.04 8.29 -0.49
CA TYR A 23 12.55 7.96 0.85
C TYR A 23 13.22 6.70 1.37
N VAL A 24 13.55 6.70 2.65
CA VAL A 24 13.97 5.48 3.35
C VAL A 24 12.74 4.60 3.64
N ILE A 25 11.62 5.25 4.00
CA ILE A 25 10.32 4.61 4.23
C ILE A 25 9.30 5.34 3.36
N GLU A 26 8.62 4.61 2.48
CA GLU A 26 7.58 5.20 1.64
C GLU A 26 6.23 5.15 2.33
N ASN A 27 5.90 4.04 2.99
CA ASN A 27 4.56 3.81 3.52
C ASN A 27 4.63 3.38 4.97
N VAL A 28 4.00 4.14 5.85
CA VAL A 28 3.72 3.72 7.23
C VAL A 28 2.22 3.54 7.38
N ILE A 29 1.78 2.40 7.91
CA ILE A 29 0.37 2.11 8.16
C ILE A 29 0.17 1.83 9.64
N ILE A 30 -0.68 2.57 10.32
CA ILE A 30 -0.98 2.37 11.75
C ILE A 30 -2.46 2.04 11.90
N ASP A 31 -2.75 0.86 12.45
CA ASP A 31 -4.11 0.42 12.74
C ASP A 31 -4.49 0.73 14.18
N VAL A 32 -5.68 1.29 14.35
CA VAL A 32 -6.20 1.70 15.66
C VAL A 32 -7.59 1.07 15.84
N LYS A 33 -7.79 0.39 16.96
CA LYS A 33 -9.10 -0.08 17.44
C LYS A 33 -9.45 0.64 18.76
N PRO A 34 -10.71 0.63 19.22
CA PRO A 34 -11.11 1.30 20.46
C PRO A 34 -10.30 0.88 21.70
N HIS A 35 -9.75 -0.34 21.71
CA HIS A 35 -8.91 -0.86 22.81
C HIS A 35 -7.40 -0.81 22.51
N SER A 36 -6.98 -0.10 21.46
CA SER A 36 -5.56 0.12 21.18
C SER A 36 -4.96 1.11 22.18
N HIS A 37 -3.74 0.81 22.63
CA HIS A 37 -2.96 1.64 23.56
C HIS A 37 -1.68 2.15 22.89
N HIS A 38 -1.84 2.78 21.73
CA HIS A 38 -0.71 3.36 20.99
C HIS A 38 -0.25 4.65 21.64
N ASP A 39 1.03 4.73 21.97
CA ASP A 39 1.70 5.97 22.32
C ASP A 39 2.12 6.67 21.02
N PHE A 40 1.27 7.57 20.51
CA PHE A 40 1.52 8.28 19.27
C PHE A 40 2.68 9.27 19.38
N ASP A 41 2.96 9.81 20.57
CA ASP A 41 4.11 10.68 20.79
C ASP A 41 5.41 9.90 20.64
N TYR A 42 5.48 8.71 21.25
CA TYR A 42 6.61 7.79 21.08
C TYR A 42 6.75 7.33 19.63
N ILE A 43 5.65 6.91 18.97
CA ILE A 43 5.67 6.51 17.56
C ILE A 43 6.20 7.66 16.68
N LYS A 44 5.78 8.89 16.94
CA LYS A 44 6.27 10.09 16.26
C LYS A 44 7.75 10.34 16.54
N GLU A 45 8.24 10.09 17.75
CA GLU A 45 9.66 10.20 18.08
C GLU A 45 10.52 9.18 17.30
N VAL A 46 10.12 7.91 17.29
CA VAL A 46 10.91 6.86 16.65
C VAL A 46 10.83 6.89 15.13
N LEU A 47 9.64 7.07 14.56
CA LEU A 47 9.43 7.10 13.11
C LEU A 47 9.75 8.48 12.50
N GLY A 48 9.58 9.57 13.26
CA GLY A 48 9.84 10.93 12.78
C GLY A 48 11.31 11.23 12.48
N LYS A 49 12.23 10.33 12.86
CA LYS A 49 13.66 10.36 12.50
C LYS A 49 13.89 10.05 11.02
N PHE A 50 12.93 9.40 10.35
CA PHE A 50 13.01 9.05 8.95
C PHE A 50 12.18 10.02 8.09
N SER A 51 12.59 10.21 6.84
CA SER A 51 11.74 10.87 5.83
C SER A 51 10.69 9.87 5.35
N ILE A 52 9.44 10.10 5.74
CA ILE A 52 8.29 9.26 5.38
C ILE A 52 7.46 9.94 4.30
N ARG A 53 7.21 9.25 3.18
CA ARG A 53 6.36 9.78 2.11
C ARG A 53 4.89 9.81 2.52
N VAL A 54 4.32 8.67 2.89
CA VAL A 54 2.91 8.55 3.28
C VAL A 54 2.77 7.84 4.62
N MET A 55 2.00 8.44 5.53
CA MET A 55 1.52 7.79 6.75
C MET A 55 0.01 7.62 6.68
N GLN A 56 -0.46 6.38 6.69
CA GLN A 56 -1.86 6.03 6.68
C GLN A 56 -2.31 5.60 8.09
N LEU A 57 -3.23 6.36 8.68
CA LEU A 57 -3.84 6.09 9.98
C LEU A 57 -5.22 5.47 9.75
N ARG A 58 -5.45 4.25 10.23
CA ARG A 58 -6.69 3.51 9.99
C ARG A 58 -7.41 3.21 11.30
N PHE A 59 -8.54 3.88 11.49
CA PHE A 59 -9.37 3.79 12.67
C PHE A 59 -10.53 2.81 12.43
N PHE A 60 -10.41 1.61 12.97
CA PHE A 60 -11.41 0.55 12.86
C PHE A 60 -12.29 0.50 14.10
N GLY A 61 -13.46 1.12 14.02
CA GLY A 61 -14.43 1.21 15.11
C GLY A 61 -15.01 2.62 15.21
N GLU A 62 -15.70 2.89 16.32
CA GLU A 62 -16.22 4.21 16.61
C GLU A 62 -15.16 5.02 17.37
N PHE A 63 -14.81 6.18 16.81
CA PHE A 63 -13.84 7.09 17.40
C PHE A 63 -14.40 8.49 17.47
N ASN A 64 -14.07 9.22 18.53
CA ASN A 64 -14.39 10.63 18.60
C ASN A 64 -13.44 11.43 17.68
N PHE A 65 -13.94 12.55 17.15
CA PHE A 65 -13.12 13.41 16.27
C PHE A 65 -11.94 14.05 17.03
N GLY A 66 -12.04 14.17 18.36
CA GLY A 66 -11.00 14.76 19.21
C GLY A 66 -9.69 13.97 19.19
N LEU A 67 -9.77 12.64 19.25
CA LEU A 67 -8.61 11.75 19.14
C LEU A 67 -7.96 11.86 17.77
N ILE A 68 -8.75 11.90 16.69
CA ILE A 68 -8.21 12.03 15.33
C ILE A 68 -7.45 13.34 15.20
N VAL A 69 -8.04 14.44 15.69
CA VAL A 69 -7.40 15.76 15.70
C VAL A 69 -6.12 15.76 16.54
N SER A 70 -6.11 15.12 17.72
CA SER A 70 -4.90 15.07 18.56
C SER A 70 -3.78 14.30 17.89
N VAL A 71 -4.06 13.12 17.32
CA VAL A 71 -3.08 12.31 16.59
C VAL A 71 -2.51 13.07 15.39
N LEU A 72 -3.36 13.72 14.59
CA LEU A 72 -2.91 14.54 13.46
C LEU A 72 -2.02 15.71 13.90
N THR A 73 -2.31 16.30 15.07
CA THR A 73 -1.52 17.39 15.63
C THR A 73 -0.13 16.92 16.06
N ILE A 74 -0.02 15.73 16.68
CA ILE A 74 1.26 15.11 17.06
C ILE A 74 2.18 14.94 15.84
N PHE A 75 1.65 14.38 14.76
CA PHE A 75 2.41 14.13 13.53
C PHE A 75 2.67 15.39 12.68
N LYS A 76 2.05 16.53 13.00
CA LYS A 76 2.28 17.79 12.28
C LYS A 76 3.76 18.20 12.27
N ALA A 77 4.49 17.93 13.36
CA ALA A 77 5.91 18.23 13.48
C ALA A 77 6.86 17.12 12.97
N ALA A 78 6.34 15.95 12.59
CA ALA A 78 7.16 14.82 12.12
C ALA A 78 7.61 15.01 10.66
N ASN A 79 8.70 14.36 10.24
CA ASN A 79 9.18 14.39 8.86
C ASN A 79 8.36 13.45 7.94
N ILE A 80 7.08 13.80 7.78
CA ILE A 80 6.08 13.09 6.98
C ILE A 80 5.57 14.05 5.92
N GLU A 81 5.58 13.62 4.66
CA GLU A 81 5.10 14.43 3.53
C GLU A 81 3.57 14.44 3.46
N SER A 82 2.93 13.28 3.52
CA SER A 82 1.47 13.14 3.43
C SER A 82 0.93 12.20 4.51
N ILE A 83 -0.23 12.57 5.05
CA ILE A 83 -1.03 11.75 5.96
C ILE A 83 -2.35 11.43 5.29
N GLU A 84 -2.73 10.16 5.37
CA GLU A 84 -4.05 9.66 4.99
C GLU A 84 -4.76 9.12 6.23
N VAL A 85 -6.06 9.40 6.34
CA VAL A 85 -6.88 8.87 7.43
C VAL A 85 -8.01 8.04 6.86
N ILE A 86 -8.22 6.84 7.40
CA ILE A 86 -9.38 5.99 7.11
C ILE A 86 -10.18 5.85 8.40
N VAL A 87 -11.46 6.21 8.38
CA VAL A 87 -12.34 6.17 9.56
C VAL A 87 -13.81 6.00 9.14
N SER A 88 -14.67 5.55 10.06
CA SER A 88 -16.11 5.41 9.78
C SER A 88 -16.78 6.77 9.57
N ASP A 89 -17.77 6.84 8.69
CA ASP A 89 -18.57 8.04 8.40
C ASP A 89 -19.56 8.36 9.54
N LEU A 90 -19.04 8.89 10.65
CA LEU A 90 -19.80 9.25 11.85
C LEU A 90 -19.75 10.76 12.15
N PHE A 91 -19.08 11.54 11.30
CA PHE A 91 -18.76 12.93 11.57
C PHE A 91 -19.64 13.91 10.80
N LYS A 92 -20.13 14.93 11.50
CA LYS A 92 -20.82 16.06 10.86
C LYS A 92 -19.81 16.89 10.06
N HIS A 93 -20.31 17.62 9.07
CA HIS A 93 -19.51 18.49 8.21
C HIS A 93 -18.55 19.42 8.98
N ILE A 94 -19.02 20.04 10.07
CA ILE A 94 -18.18 20.93 10.91
C ILE A 94 -17.03 20.18 11.60
N GLN A 95 -17.20 18.90 11.92
CA GLN A 95 -16.14 18.08 12.52
C GLN A 95 -15.13 17.66 11.45
N LEU A 96 -15.57 17.32 10.24
CA LEU A 96 -14.70 17.04 9.10
C LEU A 96 -13.79 18.24 8.78
N GLN A 97 -14.34 19.45 8.76
CA GLN A 97 -13.54 20.66 8.57
C GLN A 97 -12.47 20.85 9.66
N LYS A 98 -12.78 20.52 10.92
CA LYS A 98 -11.81 20.59 12.02
C LYS A 98 -10.71 19.53 11.89
N ILE A 99 -11.06 18.31 11.45
CA ILE A 99 -10.10 17.25 11.17
C ILE A 99 -9.12 17.69 10.07
N VAL A 100 -9.64 18.19 8.95
CA VAL A 100 -8.81 18.68 7.82
C VAL A 100 -7.87 19.81 8.25
N LYS A 101 -8.35 20.74 9.08
CA LYS A 101 -7.55 21.86 9.57
C LYS A 101 -6.53 21.50 10.65
N ALA A 102 -6.60 20.30 11.23
CA ALA A 102 -5.66 19.88 12.27
C ALA A 102 -4.22 19.76 11.74
N SER A 103 -4.05 19.36 10.47
CA SER A 103 -2.74 19.23 9.85
C SER A 103 -2.81 19.52 8.35
N ASN A 104 -1.92 20.40 7.86
CA ASN A 104 -1.75 20.64 6.43
C ASN A 104 -1.12 19.45 5.69
N LYS A 105 -0.66 18.42 6.42
CA LYS A 105 -0.17 17.16 5.86
C LYS A 105 -1.29 16.17 5.58
N LEU A 106 -2.50 16.38 6.11
CA LEU A 106 -3.64 15.53 5.79
C LEU A 106 -4.09 15.81 4.35
N THR A 107 -3.81 14.87 3.44
CA THR A 107 -4.13 14.99 2.01
C THR A 107 -5.33 14.16 1.61
N SER A 108 -5.63 13.08 2.34
CA SER A 108 -6.74 12.19 2.04
C SER A 108 -7.47 11.76 3.31
N LEU A 109 -8.81 11.89 3.31
CA LEU A 109 -9.68 11.42 4.38
C LEU A 109 -10.74 10.48 3.78
N TYR A 110 -10.64 9.20 4.09
CA TYR A 110 -11.57 8.16 3.65
C TYR A 110 -12.58 7.88 4.75
N LEU A 111 -13.85 8.06 4.43
CA LEU A 111 -15.00 7.83 5.29
C LEU A 111 -15.74 6.59 4.79
N PHE A 112 -15.61 5.46 5.50
CA PHE A 112 -16.30 4.21 5.12
C PHE A 112 -17.65 4.06 5.83
N ASN A 113 -18.50 3.14 5.36
CA ASN A 113 -19.91 3.01 5.78
C ASN A 113 -20.76 4.26 5.45
N SER A 114 -20.40 5.02 4.42
CA SER A 114 -21.20 6.15 3.97
C SER A 114 -22.50 5.73 3.31
N SER A 115 -23.50 6.60 3.30
CA SER A 115 -24.78 6.34 2.62
C SER A 115 -24.63 6.20 1.10
N ARG A 116 -23.60 6.82 0.51
CA ARG A 116 -23.27 6.77 -0.91
C ARG A 116 -21.79 7.10 -1.13
N ASP A 117 -21.26 6.60 -2.24
CA ASP A 117 -19.95 7.02 -2.73
C ASP A 117 -19.99 8.47 -3.19
N ARG A 118 -19.02 9.28 -2.74
CA ARG A 118 -18.83 10.66 -3.23
C ARG A 118 -17.44 11.16 -2.85
N THR A 119 -16.95 12.14 -3.58
CA THR A 119 -15.69 12.81 -3.26
C THR A 119 -15.92 14.31 -3.13
N LEU A 120 -15.31 14.92 -2.13
CA LEU A 120 -15.27 16.36 -1.90
C LEU A 120 -13.82 16.80 -1.74
N THR A 121 -13.54 18.08 -2.00
CA THR A 121 -12.24 18.67 -1.70
C THR A 121 -12.43 19.77 -0.66
N GLN A 122 -11.62 19.75 0.39
CA GLN A 122 -11.59 20.75 1.46
C GLN A 122 -10.14 21.12 1.70
N ASP A 123 -9.79 22.38 1.44
CA ASP A 123 -8.41 22.87 1.52
C ASP A 123 -7.46 21.97 0.69
N GLN A 124 -6.40 21.42 1.30
CA GLN A 124 -5.49 20.48 0.64
C GLN A 124 -5.95 19.01 0.67
N CYS A 125 -7.07 18.71 1.33
CA CYS A 125 -7.52 17.35 1.59
C CYS A 125 -8.65 16.93 0.64
N ILE A 126 -8.50 15.74 0.04
CA ILE A 126 -9.56 15.03 -0.66
C ILE A 126 -10.32 14.19 0.37
N ILE A 127 -11.63 14.42 0.49
CA ILE A 127 -12.50 13.64 1.37
C ILE A 127 -13.30 12.67 0.50
N VAL A 128 -13.06 11.37 0.69
CA VAL A 128 -13.70 10.30 -0.07
C VAL A 128 -14.66 9.55 0.84
N PHE A 129 -15.94 9.58 0.50
CA PHE A 129 -17.00 8.82 1.15
C PHE A 129 -17.16 7.51 0.38
N VAL A 130 -17.17 6.40 1.10
CA VAL A 130 -17.19 5.03 0.56
C VAL A 130 -18.32 4.27 1.22
N LYS A 131 -19.22 3.71 0.41
CA LYS A 131 -20.37 2.93 0.86
C LYS A 131 -19.95 1.58 1.43
N GLU A 132 -18.90 0.99 0.87
CA GLU A 132 -18.35 -0.28 1.34
C GLU A 132 -17.86 -0.17 2.78
N SER A 133 -18.04 -1.25 3.54
CA SER A 133 -17.48 -1.37 4.88
C SER A 133 -16.03 -1.82 4.82
N VAL A 134 -15.18 -1.19 5.62
CA VAL A 134 -13.78 -1.60 5.76
C VAL A 134 -13.63 -2.35 7.08
N MET A 135 -13.72 -3.67 7.03
CA MET A 135 -13.52 -4.52 8.20
C MET A 135 -12.08 -5.03 8.25
N GLY A 136 -11.18 -4.15 8.68
CA GLY A 136 -9.79 -4.50 8.98
C GLY A 136 -8.89 -4.71 7.77
N SER A 137 -7.79 -5.44 7.96
CA SER A 137 -6.68 -5.53 7.01
C SER A 137 -6.88 -6.54 5.86
N HIS A 138 -7.99 -7.30 5.84
CA HIS A 138 -8.17 -8.38 4.87
C HIS A 138 -8.64 -7.93 3.48
N SER A 139 -9.01 -6.66 3.31
CA SER A 139 -9.51 -6.10 2.04
C SER A 139 -8.42 -5.78 1.01
N CYS A 140 -7.14 -5.96 1.35
CA CYS A 140 -6.00 -5.69 0.45
C CYS A 140 -5.79 -6.80 -0.61
N GLY A 141 -4.94 -6.52 -1.61
CA GLY A 141 -4.41 -7.51 -2.56
C GLY A 141 -5.36 -7.89 -3.70
N LYS A 142 -6.48 -7.17 -3.89
CA LYS A 142 -7.39 -7.39 -5.03
C LYS A 142 -6.77 -6.84 -6.31
N VAL A 143 -6.62 -7.70 -7.32
CA VAL A 143 -6.15 -7.33 -8.65
C VAL A 143 -7.36 -7.22 -9.58
N SER A 144 -7.49 -6.07 -10.24
CA SER A 144 -8.53 -5.78 -11.23
C SER A 144 -7.99 -4.81 -12.27
N HIS A 145 -8.65 -4.73 -13.43
CA HIS A 145 -8.27 -3.78 -14.47
C HIS A 145 -8.20 -2.33 -13.96
N GLY A 146 -9.14 -1.93 -13.08
CA GLY A 146 -9.16 -0.59 -12.48
C GLY A 146 -8.02 -0.30 -11.49
N ASN A 147 -7.33 -1.34 -11.00
CA ASN A 147 -6.20 -1.21 -10.06
C ASN A 147 -4.84 -1.28 -10.78
N LEU A 148 -4.82 -1.54 -12.10
CA LEU A 148 -3.59 -1.50 -12.88
C LEU A 148 -3.15 -0.05 -13.07
N THR A 149 -1.86 0.21 -12.85
CA THR A 149 -1.30 1.56 -12.94
C THR A 149 -0.14 1.58 -13.91
N CYS A 150 -0.25 2.37 -14.97
CA CYS A 150 0.86 2.59 -15.90
C CYS A 150 1.62 3.86 -15.52
N ASN A 151 2.73 3.71 -14.78
CA ASN A 151 3.63 4.81 -14.50
C ASN A 151 5.09 4.33 -14.40
N LYS A 152 6.05 5.25 -14.61
CA LYS A 152 7.49 4.92 -14.63
C LYS A 152 7.99 4.37 -13.28
N SER A 153 7.57 4.96 -12.17
CA SER A 153 8.04 4.56 -10.84
C SER A 153 7.67 3.10 -10.55
N LEU A 154 6.41 2.74 -10.76
CA LEU A 154 5.92 1.38 -10.54
C LEU A 154 6.57 0.39 -11.51
N PHE A 155 6.78 0.78 -12.77
CA PHE A 155 7.43 -0.06 -13.76
C PHE A 155 8.84 -0.45 -13.31
N TYR A 156 9.68 0.54 -12.98
CA TYR A 156 11.04 0.27 -12.50
C TYR A 156 11.05 -0.46 -11.16
N GLU A 157 10.15 -0.10 -10.23
CA GLU A 157 10.04 -0.80 -8.95
C GLU A 157 9.71 -2.28 -9.15
N ALA A 158 8.72 -2.60 -9.99
CA ALA A 158 8.24 -3.96 -10.23
C ALA A 158 9.28 -4.90 -10.83
N GLN A 159 10.26 -4.37 -11.57
CA GLN A 159 11.38 -5.12 -12.14
C GLN A 159 12.43 -5.51 -11.09
N HIS A 160 12.53 -4.76 -9.99
CA HIS A 160 13.63 -4.89 -9.03
C HIS A 160 13.20 -5.40 -7.66
N ILE A 161 11.97 -5.10 -7.25
CA ILE A 161 11.53 -5.31 -5.87
C ILE A 161 10.01 -5.45 -5.78
N ASN A 162 9.54 -6.01 -4.67
CA ASN A 162 8.13 -6.20 -4.42
C ASN A 162 7.39 -4.87 -4.22
N THR A 163 6.52 -4.53 -5.17
CA THR A 163 5.80 -3.23 -5.23
C THR A 163 4.83 -2.97 -4.07
N CYS A 164 4.52 -3.96 -3.24
CA CYS A 164 3.66 -3.77 -2.08
C CYS A 164 4.45 -3.71 -0.77
N LEU A 165 5.53 -4.47 -0.63
CA LEU A 165 6.24 -4.57 0.64
C LEU A 165 7.43 -3.60 0.74
N ASN A 166 8.01 -3.23 -0.39
CA ASN A 166 9.16 -2.34 -0.45
C ASN A 166 8.92 -1.04 0.34
N LYS A 167 9.88 -0.71 1.22
CA LYS A 167 9.88 0.50 2.07
C LYS A 167 8.58 0.72 2.86
N LYS A 168 7.88 -0.36 3.22
CA LYS A 168 6.63 -0.33 4.00
C LYS A 168 6.86 -0.77 5.44
N ILE A 169 6.20 -0.07 6.36
CA ILE A 169 6.09 -0.42 7.78
C ILE A 169 4.62 -0.41 8.15
N SER A 170 4.21 -1.37 8.96
CA SER A 170 2.88 -1.41 9.56
C SER A 170 2.99 -1.62 11.06
N ILE A 171 2.16 -0.91 11.81
CA ILE A 171 1.93 -1.12 13.24
C ILE A 171 0.47 -1.53 13.39
N ASP A 172 0.21 -2.75 13.87
CA ASP A 172 -1.16 -3.23 14.05
C ASP A 172 -1.82 -2.66 15.32
N SER A 173 -3.09 -2.98 15.57
CA SER A 173 -3.84 -2.46 16.72
C SER A 173 -3.30 -2.87 18.09
N ALA A 174 -2.42 -3.88 18.16
CA ALA A 174 -1.76 -4.33 19.39
C ALA A 174 -0.35 -3.73 19.56
N GLY A 175 0.12 -2.95 18.58
CA GLY A 175 1.43 -2.32 18.58
C GLY A 175 2.53 -3.18 17.95
N GLN A 176 2.18 -4.28 17.28
CA GLN A 176 3.17 -5.15 16.64
C GLN A 176 3.61 -4.57 15.30
N VAL A 177 4.91 -4.56 15.04
CA VAL A 177 5.52 -4.12 13.79
C VAL A 177 5.49 -5.24 12.75
N LYS A 178 5.07 -4.92 11.53
CA LYS A 178 4.87 -5.84 10.38
C LYS A 178 5.25 -5.15 9.06
N ASN A 179 5.53 -5.93 8.00
CA ASN A 179 5.73 -5.38 6.65
C ASN A 179 4.43 -4.91 6.00
N CYS A 180 3.32 -5.53 6.39
CA CYS A 180 1.99 -5.28 5.85
C CYS A 180 0.98 -5.56 6.97
N PRO A 181 -0.12 -4.80 7.08
CA PRO A 181 -1.13 -5.05 8.10
C PRO A 181 -1.78 -6.43 8.05
N SER A 182 -1.72 -7.10 6.90
CA SER A 182 -2.25 -8.44 6.70
C SER A 182 -1.22 -9.55 7.00
N MET A 183 0.04 -9.21 7.28
CA MET A 183 1.07 -10.21 7.60
C MET A 183 0.83 -10.87 8.96
N ILE A 184 1.18 -12.16 9.01
CA ILE A 184 1.18 -12.96 10.24
C ILE A 184 2.45 -12.70 11.04
N GLN A 185 3.61 -12.72 10.38
CA GLN A 185 4.91 -12.44 11.02
C GLN A 185 4.93 -11.03 11.61
N THR A 186 5.43 -10.94 12.84
CA THR A 186 5.70 -9.70 13.56
C THR A 186 7.19 -9.60 13.85
N PHE A 187 7.68 -8.38 14.01
CA PHE A 187 9.09 -8.10 14.30
C PHE A 187 9.30 -7.54 15.73
N GLY A 188 8.29 -7.71 16.59
CA GLY A 188 8.25 -7.12 17.93
C GLY A 188 7.29 -5.94 18.03
N ARG A 189 7.17 -5.37 19.22
CA ARG A 189 6.35 -4.18 19.46
C ARG A 189 7.10 -2.91 19.07
N TYR A 190 6.39 -1.85 18.67
CA TYR A 190 7.01 -0.61 18.23
C TYR A 190 7.89 0.08 19.29
N ASP A 191 7.67 -0.21 20.57
CA ASP A 191 8.41 0.29 21.74
C ASP A 191 9.68 -0.52 22.07
N ASP A 192 9.83 -1.71 21.48
CA ASP A 192 10.98 -2.60 21.66
C ASP A 192 11.85 -2.75 20.40
N VAL A 193 11.40 -2.19 19.26
CA VAL A 193 12.03 -2.35 17.95
C VAL A 193 12.96 -1.20 17.61
N ASP A 194 14.19 -1.52 17.23
CA ASP A 194 15.11 -0.58 16.57
C ASP A 194 14.77 -0.51 15.07
N PHE A 195 13.97 0.50 14.70
CA PHE A 195 13.54 0.69 13.31
C PHE A 195 14.71 0.89 12.33
N SER A 196 15.83 1.50 12.77
CA SER A 196 17.00 1.70 11.91
C SER A 196 17.69 0.38 11.57
N LYS A 197 17.70 -0.57 12.51
CA LYS A 197 18.18 -1.94 12.24
C LYS A 197 17.16 -2.76 11.45
N LEU A 198 15.88 -2.68 11.82
CA LEU A 198 14.82 -3.49 11.23
C LEU A 198 14.74 -3.29 9.71
N ILE A 199 14.65 -2.04 9.24
CA ILE A 199 14.52 -1.70 7.82
C ILE A 199 15.75 -2.09 6.99
N ASN A 200 16.86 -2.45 7.65
CA ASN A 200 18.08 -2.91 7.00
C ASN A 200 18.31 -4.41 7.13
N SER A 201 17.50 -5.11 7.93
CA SER A 201 17.65 -6.55 8.15
C SER A 201 17.19 -7.38 6.95
N ASP A 202 17.90 -8.48 6.70
CA ASP A 202 17.56 -9.43 5.65
C ASP A 202 16.23 -10.13 5.92
N GLU A 203 15.92 -10.41 7.20
CA GLU A 203 14.66 -11.02 7.61
C GLU A 203 13.46 -10.15 7.22
N TYR A 204 13.54 -8.84 7.50
CA TYR A 204 12.49 -7.89 7.14
C TYR A 204 12.35 -7.75 5.62
N LYS A 205 13.48 -7.81 4.88
CA LYS A 205 13.54 -7.68 3.42
C LYS A 205 13.30 -8.98 2.66
N LEU A 206 13.15 -10.12 3.33
CA LEU A 206 13.08 -11.43 2.69
C LEU A 206 12.06 -11.47 1.54
N LEU A 207 10.84 -10.98 1.79
CA LEU A 207 9.76 -10.94 0.79
C LEU A 207 9.80 -9.72 -0.12
N TRP A 208 10.68 -8.74 0.16
CA TRP A 208 10.85 -7.58 -0.71
C TRP A 208 11.55 -7.99 -2.00
N ASN A 209 12.50 -8.93 -1.91
CA ASN A 209 13.33 -9.31 -3.04
C ASN A 209 12.63 -10.23 -4.05
N ILE A 210 11.37 -10.64 -3.80
CA ILE A 210 10.60 -11.48 -4.72
C ILE A 210 9.87 -10.59 -5.72
N THR A 211 10.28 -10.64 -6.98
CA THR A 211 9.64 -9.90 -8.07
C THR A 211 8.61 -10.76 -8.81
N LYS A 212 7.78 -10.12 -9.63
CA LYS A 212 6.81 -10.86 -10.45
C LYS A 212 7.45 -11.72 -11.54
N ASP A 213 8.74 -11.53 -11.85
CA ASP A 213 9.48 -12.38 -12.79
C ASP A 213 9.83 -13.77 -12.19
N GLU A 214 9.77 -13.90 -10.86
CA GLU A 214 9.98 -15.18 -10.15
C GLU A 214 8.67 -15.88 -9.80
N ILE A 215 7.55 -15.16 -9.84
CA ILE A 215 6.24 -15.65 -9.39
C ILE A 215 5.56 -16.45 -10.51
N SER A 216 5.17 -17.68 -10.21
CA SER A 216 4.42 -18.57 -11.11
C SER A 216 3.21 -17.84 -11.73
N VAL A 217 2.98 -18.03 -13.03
CA VAL A 217 1.97 -17.34 -13.85
C VAL A 217 2.23 -15.83 -14.02
N CYS A 218 2.66 -15.11 -12.98
CA CYS A 218 2.90 -13.67 -13.04
C CYS A 218 4.11 -13.32 -13.92
N LYS A 219 5.12 -14.17 -13.98
CA LYS A 219 6.31 -13.97 -14.84
C LYS A 219 5.96 -13.93 -16.33
N ASP A 220 4.91 -14.64 -16.71
CA ASP A 220 4.40 -14.72 -18.07
C ASP A 220 3.31 -13.67 -18.35
N CYS A 221 2.89 -12.93 -17.32
CA CYS A 221 1.81 -11.95 -17.41
C CYS A 221 2.29 -10.63 -18.03
N GLU A 222 1.54 -10.15 -19.01
CA GLU A 222 1.73 -8.87 -19.68
C GLU A 222 1.49 -7.66 -18.75
N TYR A 223 0.73 -7.83 -17.67
CA TYR A 223 0.48 -6.78 -16.69
C TYR A 223 1.50 -6.73 -15.54
N ARG A 224 2.52 -7.59 -15.53
CA ARG A 224 3.36 -7.77 -14.34
C ARG A 224 4.05 -6.49 -13.85
N TYR A 225 4.43 -5.56 -14.73
CA TYR A 225 5.07 -4.30 -14.33
C TYR A 225 4.10 -3.12 -14.12
N MET A 226 2.79 -3.34 -14.24
CA MET A 226 1.74 -2.36 -13.91
C MET A 226 0.79 -2.85 -12.80
N CYS A 227 1.05 -4.05 -12.28
CA CYS A 227 0.28 -4.71 -11.25
C CYS A 227 1.00 -4.65 -9.91
N THR A 228 0.31 -4.20 -8.86
CA THR A 228 0.84 -4.28 -7.50
C THR A 228 0.80 -5.73 -7.02
N ASP A 229 1.89 -6.20 -6.40
CA ASP A 229 1.98 -7.58 -5.93
C ASP A 229 1.47 -7.78 -4.50
N CYS A 230 1.06 -9.00 -4.13
CA CYS A 230 0.74 -9.33 -2.74
C CYS A 230 1.34 -10.68 -2.35
N ARG A 231 2.29 -10.66 -1.41
CA ARG A 231 2.91 -11.88 -0.83
C ARG A 231 2.20 -12.42 0.41
N VAL A 232 1.11 -11.79 0.85
CA VAL A 232 0.31 -12.28 1.99
C VAL A 232 -0.71 -13.31 1.52
N PHE A 233 -1.51 -12.95 0.52
CA PHE A 233 -2.61 -13.78 0.02
C PHE A 233 -2.13 -14.59 -1.18
N LEU A 234 -1.51 -15.73 -0.89
CA LEU A 234 -0.96 -16.65 -1.87
C LEU A 234 -1.99 -17.71 -2.28
N SER A 235 -1.93 -18.17 -3.53
CA SER A 235 -2.73 -19.30 -4.03
C SER A 235 -2.29 -20.61 -3.36
N GLU A 236 -0.99 -20.76 -3.11
CA GLU A 236 -0.41 -21.85 -2.33
C GLU A 236 0.36 -21.26 -1.14
N PRO A 237 -0.21 -21.26 0.08
CA PRO A 237 0.39 -20.59 1.24
C PRO A 237 1.80 -21.06 1.62
N SER A 238 2.17 -22.30 1.30
CA SER A 238 3.50 -22.86 1.54
C SER A 238 4.54 -22.48 0.47
N ASN A 239 4.11 -21.87 -0.64
CA ASN A 239 4.96 -21.55 -1.78
C ASN A 239 4.98 -20.02 -1.99
N ILE A 240 6.06 -19.38 -1.55
CA ILE A 240 6.26 -17.92 -1.64
C ILE A 240 6.30 -17.39 -3.09
N TYR A 241 6.56 -18.28 -4.06
CA TYR A 241 6.57 -17.99 -5.50
C TYR A 241 5.21 -18.25 -6.18
N SER A 242 4.19 -18.68 -5.44
CA SER A 242 2.85 -18.85 -6.00
C SER A 242 2.19 -17.50 -6.30
N LYS A 243 1.25 -17.49 -7.26
CA LYS A 243 0.56 -16.25 -7.64
C LYS A 243 -0.35 -15.75 -6.51
N PRO A 244 -0.68 -14.44 -6.45
CA PRO A 244 -1.67 -13.94 -5.49
C PRO A 244 -3.04 -14.62 -5.68
N SER A 245 -3.64 -15.14 -4.60
CA SER A 245 -4.93 -15.86 -4.63
C SER A 245 -6.12 -14.99 -5.02
N LYS A 246 -5.97 -13.67 -4.90
CA LYS A 246 -7.00 -12.68 -5.25
C LYS A 246 -6.86 -12.14 -6.68
N CYS A 247 -5.93 -12.67 -7.48
CA CYS A 247 -5.83 -12.37 -8.90
C CYS A 247 -6.71 -13.34 -9.71
N SER A 248 -7.68 -12.79 -10.44
CA SER A 248 -8.60 -13.56 -11.28
C SER A 248 -8.25 -13.53 -12.77
N TYR A 249 -7.13 -12.91 -13.12
CA TYR A 249 -6.65 -12.82 -14.50
C TYR A 249 -5.90 -14.09 -14.93
N ASN A 250 -6.14 -14.53 -16.16
CA ASN A 250 -5.39 -15.60 -16.80
C ASN A 250 -4.59 -15.05 -18.00
N PRO A 251 -3.26 -14.85 -17.88
CA PRO A 251 -2.45 -14.24 -18.93
C PRO A 251 -2.29 -15.11 -20.18
N TYR A 252 -2.48 -16.43 -20.07
CA TYR A 252 -2.37 -17.34 -21.22
C TYR A 252 -3.58 -17.26 -22.16
N LEU A 253 -4.70 -16.74 -21.65
CA LEU A 253 -5.93 -16.53 -22.42
C LEU A 253 -6.20 -15.05 -22.69
N GLY A 254 -5.57 -14.15 -21.92
CA GLY A 254 -5.91 -12.72 -21.97
C GLY A 254 -7.25 -12.39 -21.33
N LEU A 255 -7.78 -13.25 -20.44
CA LEU A 255 -9.16 -13.19 -19.93
C LEU A 255 -9.23 -13.02 -18.42
N TRP A 256 -10.24 -12.29 -17.95
CA TRP A 256 -10.59 -12.15 -16.54
C TRP A 256 -11.74 -13.10 -16.16
N ARG A 257 -11.82 -13.45 -14.87
CA ARG A 257 -12.97 -14.19 -14.36
C ARG A 257 -14.27 -13.43 -14.64
N GLY A 258 -15.16 -14.05 -15.39
CA GLY A 258 -16.43 -13.47 -15.84
C GLY A 258 -16.51 -13.33 -17.36
N ASP A 259 -15.38 -13.37 -18.05
CA ASP A 259 -15.34 -13.39 -19.51
C ASP A 259 -15.69 -14.79 -20.06
N ASP A 260 -16.31 -14.84 -21.23
CA ASP A 260 -16.67 -16.09 -21.90
C ASP A 260 -15.41 -16.93 -22.22
N GLY A 261 -15.45 -18.20 -21.85
CA GLY A 261 -14.31 -19.12 -22.04
C GLY A 261 -13.20 -18.98 -21.00
N TRP A 262 -13.40 -18.18 -19.94
CA TRP A 262 -12.43 -18.10 -18.86
C TRP A 262 -12.29 -19.42 -18.09
N ILE A 263 -11.04 -19.86 -17.93
CA ILE A 263 -10.62 -20.89 -16.97
C ILE A 263 -9.46 -20.37 -16.13
N SER A 264 -9.20 -21.02 -14.99
CA SER A 264 -8.07 -20.66 -14.14
C SER A 264 -6.74 -20.91 -14.85
N SER A 265 -5.70 -20.15 -14.50
CA SER A 265 -4.34 -20.38 -15.03
C SER A 265 -3.81 -21.76 -14.63
N GLU A 266 -4.20 -22.24 -13.46
CA GLU A 266 -3.86 -23.54 -12.93
C GLU A 266 -4.47 -24.67 -13.78
N ASP A 267 -5.73 -24.52 -14.19
CA ASP A 267 -6.39 -25.52 -15.03
C ASP A 267 -5.85 -25.46 -16.46
N TRP A 268 -5.61 -24.26 -17.01
CA TRP A 268 -4.96 -24.11 -18.31
C TRP A 268 -3.58 -24.79 -18.37
N LEU A 269 -2.81 -24.69 -17.30
CA LEU A 269 -1.48 -25.32 -17.20
C LEU A 269 -1.54 -26.86 -17.07
N LYS A 270 -2.63 -27.44 -16.56
CA LYS A 270 -2.80 -28.91 -16.48
C LYS A 270 -3.13 -29.55 -17.83
N GLU A 271 -3.66 -28.77 -18.77
CA GLU A 271 -4.06 -29.23 -20.10
C GLU A 271 -2.92 -29.15 -21.14
N LYS A 272 -1.73 -28.69 -20.74
CA LYS A 272 -0.54 -28.54 -21.58
C LYS A 272 0.55 -29.56 -21.24
#